data_AF-A0AA35CPC5-F1
#
_entry.id   AF-A0AA35CPC5-F1
#
_cell.length_a   1.000
_cell.length_b   1.000
_cell.length_c   1.000
_cell.angle_alpha   90.00
_cell.angle_beta   90.00
_cell.angle_gamma   90.00
#
_symmetry.space_group_name_H-M   'P 1'
#
loop_
_entity.id
_entity.type
_entity.pdbx_description
1 polymer ?
#
loop_
_entity_poly.entity_id
_entity_poly.type
_entity_poly.pdbx_seq_one_letter_code
_entity_poly.pdbx_strand_id
1 'polypeptide(L)'
;MASGNGGRRSDPWSRGLRVAVLVFFTAAGISWLSQKAMSDLHVALALPLLLLIVGVGVAFDMLGTAVTAAEEPPFHARAAKKLPGTRHSLWLIRNAAAVANFSNDIVGDIAGTIGGAAAATIAVQVALWLGGDRGPGAWQELSTIVAVGLVASLTIGGKALGKEIALRRPGDVVWFVGRLLDWFERTTGLTVVPRNRSRR
;
A
#
# COMPACT_ATOMS: atom_id res chain seq x y z
N MET A 1 0.42 -63.38 0.60
CA MET A 1 0.06 -62.55 1.77
C MET A 1 0.57 -61.14 1.52
N ALA A 2 -0.27 -60.27 0.94
CA ALA A 2 0.10 -58.89 0.63
C ALA A 2 -0.46 -57.99 1.74
N SER A 3 0.43 -57.47 2.59
CA SER A 3 0.10 -56.46 3.59
C SER A 3 -0.17 -55.14 2.90
N GLY A 4 -1.45 -54.78 2.79
CA GLY A 4 -1.91 -53.49 2.28
C GLY A 4 -1.55 -52.37 3.26
N ASN A 5 -0.54 -51.58 2.92
CA ASN A 5 -0.22 -50.34 3.63
C ASN A 5 -1.23 -49.25 3.24
N GLY A 6 -2.32 -49.17 4.00
CA GLY A 6 -3.36 -48.16 3.86
C GLY A 6 -2.88 -46.79 4.33
N GLY A 7 -2.17 -46.07 3.45
CA GLY A 7 -1.81 -44.67 3.67
C GLY A 7 -3.06 -43.83 3.87
N ARG A 8 -3.28 -43.35 5.11
CA ARG A 8 -4.32 -42.36 5.44
C ARG A 8 -4.11 -41.12 4.57
N ARG A 9 -4.93 -40.97 3.54
CA ARG A 9 -5.06 -39.74 2.76
C ARG A 9 -5.62 -38.68 3.71
N SER A 10 -4.77 -37.78 4.19
CA SER A 10 -5.21 -36.65 5.02
C SER A 10 -5.86 -35.60 4.13
N ASP A 11 -7.17 -35.42 4.32
CA ASP A 11 -8.00 -34.52 3.52
C ASP A 11 -7.38 -33.11 3.48
N PRO A 12 -7.16 -32.53 2.29
CA PRO A 12 -6.61 -31.18 2.12
C PRO A 12 -7.37 -30.12 2.94
N TRP A 13 -8.67 -30.35 3.14
CA TRP A 13 -9.57 -29.49 3.90
C TRP A 13 -9.25 -29.47 5.41
N SER A 14 -8.91 -30.63 6.00
CA SER A 14 -8.52 -30.73 7.42
C SER A 14 -7.15 -30.08 7.70
N ARG A 15 -6.29 -29.98 6.67
CA ARG A 15 -4.99 -29.29 6.75
C ARG A 15 -5.18 -27.78 6.63
N GLY A 16 -6.02 -27.33 5.71
CA GLY A 16 -6.40 -25.91 5.58
C GLY A 16 -7.01 -25.35 6.88
N LEU A 17 -7.95 -26.08 7.49
CA LEU A 17 -8.58 -25.66 8.75
C LEU A 17 -7.55 -25.58 9.89
N ARG A 18 -6.64 -26.55 10.00
CA ARG A 18 -5.57 -26.54 11.02
C ARG A 18 -4.63 -25.35 10.84
N VAL A 19 -4.22 -25.06 9.61
CA VAL A 19 -3.35 -23.91 9.33
C VAL A 19 -4.08 -22.60 9.63
N ALA A 20 -5.36 -22.47 9.23
CA ALA A 20 -6.16 -21.29 9.52
C ALA A 20 -6.31 -21.04 11.02
N VAL A 21 -6.60 -22.09 11.81
CA VAL A 21 -6.70 -22.00 13.27
C VAL A 21 -5.36 -21.61 13.90
N LEU A 22 -4.27 -22.22 13.45
CA LEU A 22 -2.93 -21.94 13.99
C LEU A 22 -2.48 -20.51 13.65
N VAL A 23 -2.75 -20.05 12.42
CA VAL A 23 -2.50 -18.65 12.02
C VAL A 23 -3.38 -17.69 12.80
N PHE A 24 -4.65 -18.01 13.05
CA PHE A 24 -5.56 -17.19 13.85
C PHE A 24 -5.03 -16.97 15.28
N PHE A 25 -4.67 -18.05 15.99
CA PHE A 25 -4.15 -17.92 17.35
C PHE A 25 -2.78 -17.23 17.38
N THR A 26 -1.93 -17.48 16.38
CA THR A 26 -0.64 -16.80 16.27
C THR A 26 -0.82 -15.30 16.01
N ALA A 27 -1.70 -14.93 15.08
CA ALA A 27 -2.05 -13.54 14.79
C ALA A 27 -2.70 -12.86 16.01
N ALA A 28 -3.64 -13.52 16.68
CA ALA A 28 -4.28 -13.00 17.89
C ALA A 28 -3.27 -12.77 19.03
N GLY A 29 -2.34 -13.70 19.24
CA GLY A 29 -1.28 -13.57 20.23
C GLY A 29 -0.32 -12.42 19.91
N ILE A 30 0.12 -12.30 18.65
CA ILE A 30 0.97 -11.20 18.19
C ILE A 30 0.22 -9.86 18.30
N SER A 31 -1.04 -9.79 17.89
CA SER A 31 -1.87 -8.59 18.00
C SER A 31 -2.06 -8.16 19.45
N TRP A 32 -2.33 -9.10 20.37
CA TRP A 32 -2.47 -8.78 21.80
C TRP A 32 -1.17 -8.25 22.41
N LEU A 33 -0.04 -8.87 22.09
CA LEU A 33 1.28 -8.41 22.53
C LEU A 33 1.62 -7.04 21.92
N SER A 34 1.31 -6.85 20.64
CA SER A 34 1.53 -5.59 19.93
C SER A 34 0.64 -4.47 20.48
N GLN A 35 -0.60 -4.74 20.86
CA GLN A 35 -1.48 -3.75 21.52
C GLN A 35 -0.93 -3.32 22.88
N LYS A 36 -0.36 -4.24 23.68
CA LYS A 36 0.30 -3.90 24.94
C LYS A 36 1.60 -3.11 24.73
N ALA A 37 2.35 -3.39 23.67
CA ALA A 37 3.56 -2.63 23.34
C ALA A 37 3.23 -1.25 22.72
N MET A 38 2.09 -1.12 22.04
CA MET A 38 1.64 0.11 21.39
C MET A 38 0.84 1.05 22.30
N SER A 39 0.50 0.66 23.52
CA SER A 39 -0.19 1.55 24.46
C SER A 39 0.62 2.80 24.85
N ASP A 40 1.95 2.77 24.60
CA ASP A 40 2.87 3.89 24.83
C ASP A 40 3.20 4.69 23.56
N LEU A 41 2.68 4.29 22.39
CA LEU A 41 2.74 5.15 21.21
C LEU A 41 1.76 6.29 21.40
N HIS A 42 2.30 7.46 21.70
CA HIS A 42 1.55 8.70 21.78
C HIS A 42 0.74 8.88 20.49
N VAL A 43 -0.55 9.22 20.63
CA VAL A 43 -1.44 9.63 19.51
C VAL A 43 -0.73 10.61 18.56
N ALA A 44 0.15 11.45 19.11
CA ALA A 44 1.01 12.39 18.40
C ALA A 44 1.92 11.76 17.33
N LEU A 45 2.37 10.51 17.50
CA LEU A 45 3.17 9.77 16.51
C LEU A 45 2.31 8.92 15.58
N ALA A 46 1.18 8.42 16.07
CA ALA A 46 0.28 7.56 15.30
C ALA A 46 -0.44 8.31 14.18
N LEU A 47 -0.82 9.58 14.42
CA LEU A 47 -1.56 10.39 13.44
C LEU A 47 -0.70 10.78 12.21
N PRO A 48 0.55 11.25 12.34
CA PRO A 48 1.44 11.44 11.19
C PRO A 48 1.72 10.16 10.41
N LEU A 49 1.88 9.02 11.10
CA LEU A 49 2.11 7.73 10.46
C LEU A 49 0.88 7.29 9.65
N LEU A 50 -0.32 7.45 10.20
CA LEU A 50 -1.57 7.20 9.49
C LEU A 50 -1.69 8.07 8.23
N LEU A 51 -1.42 9.38 8.35
CA LEU A 51 -1.43 10.29 7.20
C LEU A 51 -0.39 9.89 6.15
N LEU A 52 0.78 9.41 6.57
CA LEU A 52 1.79 8.88 5.66
C LEU A 52 1.28 7.64 4.90
N ILE A 53 0.64 6.69 5.59
CA ILE A 53 0.08 5.47 4.96
C ILE A 53 -0.96 5.85 3.92
N VAL A 54 -1.91 6.74 4.26
CA VAL A 54 -2.93 7.24 3.33
C VAL A 54 -2.27 7.98 2.16
N GLY A 55 -1.31 8.86 2.44
CA GLY A 55 -0.58 9.62 1.42
C GLY A 55 0.18 8.74 0.44
N VAL A 56 0.83 7.68 0.93
CA VAL A 56 1.49 6.67 0.08
C VAL A 56 0.45 5.96 -0.78
N GLY A 57 -0.66 5.49 -0.20
CA GLY A 57 -1.73 4.84 -0.96
C GLY A 57 -2.29 5.72 -2.09
N VAL A 58 -2.51 7.01 -1.82
CA VAL A 58 -2.94 7.99 -2.82
C VAL A 58 -1.87 8.23 -3.89
N ALA A 59 -0.61 8.34 -3.50
CA ALA A 59 0.49 8.56 -4.45
C ALA A 59 0.69 7.38 -5.41
N PHE A 60 0.56 6.14 -4.92
CA PHE A 60 0.62 4.95 -5.76
C PHE A 60 -0.61 4.83 -6.68
N ASP A 61 -1.81 5.19 -6.22
CA ASP A 61 -3.02 5.24 -7.05
C ASP A 61 -2.90 6.27 -8.19
N MET A 62 -2.32 7.44 -7.86
CA MET A 62 -1.97 8.49 -8.83
C MET A 62 -0.94 7.99 -9.86
N LEU A 63 0.08 7.23 -9.43
CA LEU A 63 1.07 6.63 -10.32
C LEU A 63 0.42 5.62 -11.28
N GLY A 64 -0.39 4.69 -10.77
CA GLY A 64 -1.06 3.69 -11.60
C GLY A 64 -1.91 4.34 -12.69
N THR A 65 -2.71 5.33 -12.29
CA THR A 65 -3.55 6.11 -13.21
C THR A 65 -2.69 6.86 -14.25
N ALA A 66 -1.62 7.53 -13.82
CA ALA A 66 -0.74 8.28 -14.72
C ALA A 66 -0.02 7.39 -15.73
N VAL A 67 0.45 6.20 -15.32
CA VAL A 67 1.12 5.25 -16.20
C VAL A 67 0.17 4.71 -17.26
N THR A 68 -1.10 4.46 -16.90
CA THR A 68 -2.12 4.04 -17.88
C THR A 68 -2.52 5.14 -18.85
N ALA A 69 -2.42 6.41 -18.44
CA ALA A 69 -2.79 7.56 -19.26
C ALA A 69 -1.61 8.15 -20.07
N ALA A 70 -0.37 7.74 -19.79
CA ALA A 70 0.81 8.28 -20.44
C ALA A 70 1.07 7.62 -21.80
N GLU A 71 1.40 8.43 -22.80
CA GLU A 71 1.77 7.96 -24.14
C GLU A 71 3.30 7.86 -24.31
N GLU A 72 3.79 6.92 -25.13
CA GLU A 72 5.23 6.74 -25.43
C GLU A 72 5.89 7.87 -26.26
N PRO A 73 5.24 8.52 -27.26
CA PRO A 73 5.91 9.46 -28.17
C PRO A 73 6.64 10.64 -27.49
N PRO A 74 6.05 11.32 -26.48
CA PRO A 74 6.76 12.38 -25.74
C PRO A 74 8.04 11.89 -25.05
N PHE A 75 8.07 10.62 -24.63
CA PHE A 75 9.22 10.04 -23.97
C PHE A 75 10.33 9.62 -24.93
N HIS A 76 10.02 9.30 -26.19
CA HIS A 76 11.07 9.11 -27.21
C HIS A 76 11.85 10.40 -27.48
N ALA A 77 11.17 11.54 -27.54
CA ALA A 77 11.84 12.84 -27.65
C ALA A 77 12.71 13.15 -26.43
N ARG A 78 12.21 12.85 -25.21
CA ARG A 78 12.98 12.98 -23.95
C ARG A 78 14.20 12.04 -23.93
N ALA A 79 14.08 10.85 -24.51
CA ALA A 79 15.15 9.86 -24.58
C ALA A 79 16.25 10.28 -25.56
N ALA A 80 15.87 10.86 -26.71
CA ALA A 80 16.82 11.44 -27.67
C ALA A 80 17.64 12.56 -27.04
N LYS A 81 17.04 13.36 -26.15
CA LYS A 81 17.71 14.39 -25.34
C LYS A 81 18.48 13.84 -24.13
N LYS A 82 18.54 12.51 -23.95
CA LYS A 82 19.25 11.82 -22.86
C LYS A 82 18.84 12.31 -21.45
N LEU A 83 17.57 12.65 -21.25
CA LEU A 83 17.09 13.06 -19.93
C LEU A 83 17.12 11.88 -18.93
N PRO A 84 17.52 12.11 -17.67
CA PRO A 84 17.56 11.06 -16.64
C PRO A 84 16.15 10.49 -16.37
N GLY A 85 16.07 9.23 -15.97
CA GLY A 85 14.80 8.55 -15.70
C GLY A 85 13.95 8.18 -16.93
N THR A 86 14.34 8.57 -18.14
CA THR A 86 13.50 8.32 -19.33
C THR A 86 13.37 6.83 -19.66
N ARG A 87 14.42 6.04 -19.42
CA ARG A 87 14.41 4.59 -19.64
C ARG A 87 13.44 3.88 -18.70
N HIS A 88 13.45 4.24 -17.42
CA HIS A 88 12.52 3.74 -16.41
C HIS A 88 11.09 4.20 -16.70
N SER A 89 10.91 5.44 -17.13
CA SER A 89 9.60 5.97 -17.54
C SER A 89 9.01 5.14 -18.70
N LEU A 90 9.81 4.87 -19.73
CA LEU A 90 9.39 4.03 -20.86
C LEU A 90 9.05 2.60 -20.43
N TRP A 91 9.82 2.05 -19.50
CA TRP A 91 9.55 0.73 -18.93
C TRP A 91 8.22 0.71 -18.15
N LEU A 92 7.93 1.76 -17.35
CA LEU A 92 6.65 1.89 -16.64
C LEU A 92 5.47 1.91 -17.62
N ILE A 93 5.55 2.74 -18.67
CA ILE A 93 4.47 2.87 -19.68
C ILE A 93 4.26 1.53 -20.42
N ARG A 94 5.33 0.84 -20.80
CA ARG A 94 5.24 -0.46 -21.49
C ARG A 94 4.66 -1.57 -20.62
N ASN A 95 4.81 -1.45 -19.30
CA ASN A 95 4.28 -2.41 -18.33
C ASN A 95 3.07 -1.82 -17.58
N ALA A 96 2.35 -0.87 -18.19
CA ALA A 96 1.31 -0.08 -17.52
C ALA A 96 0.26 -0.95 -16.81
N ALA A 97 -0.21 -2.02 -17.45
CA ALA A 97 -1.20 -2.91 -16.86
C ALA A 97 -0.69 -3.57 -15.55
N ALA A 98 0.56 -4.05 -15.54
CA ALA A 98 1.15 -4.68 -14.36
C ALA A 98 1.43 -3.66 -13.25
N VAL A 99 1.94 -2.48 -13.62
CA VAL A 99 2.24 -1.40 -12.67
C VAL A 99 0.96 -0.86 -12.04
N ALA A 100 -0.09 -0.64 -12.85
CA ALA A 100 -1.37 -0.14 -12.38
C ALA A 100 -2.07 -1.14 -11.44
N ASN A 101 -2.08 -2.43 -11.78
CA ASN A 101 -2.61 -3.46 -10.90
C ASN A 101 -1.81 -3.52 -9.58
N PHE A 102 -0.49 -3.50 -9.64
CA PHE A 102 0.34 -3.46 -8.43
C PHE A 102 0.06 -2.22 -7.56
N SER A 103 -0.04 -1.04 -8.17
CA SER A 103 -0.18 0.21 -7.42
C SER A 103 -1.60 0.45 -6.90
N ASN A 104 -2.63 0.18 -7.70
CA ASN A 104 -4.02 0.35 -7.27
C ASN A 104 -4.47 -0.77 -6.35
N ASP A 105 -4.24 -2.02 -6.74
CA ASP A 105 -4.90 -3.15 -6.09
C ASP A 105 -4.05 -3.61 -4.92
N ILE A 106 -2.77 -3.95 -5.14
CA ILE A 106 -1.92 -4.47 -4.05
C ILE A 106 -1.58 -3.36 -3.05
N VAL A 107 -0.94 -2.27 -3.50
CA VAL A 107 -0.49 -1.21 -2.58
C VAL A 107 -1.68 -0.43 -2.02
N GLY A 108 -2.69 -0.16 -2.85
CA GLY A 108 -3.90 0.55 -2.44
C GLY A 108 -4.71 -0.22 -1.39
N ASP A 109 -4.92 -1.53 -1.56
CA ASP A 109 -5.67 -2.34 -0.58
C ASP A 109 -4.90 -2.51 0.72
N ILE A 110 -3.57 -2.69 0.66
CA ILE A 110 -2.72 -2.76 1.86
C ILE A 110 -2.75 -1.43 2.61
N ALA A 111 -2.58 -0.31 1.92
CA ALA A 111 -2.64 1.02 2.54
C ALA A 111 -4.03 1.30 3.15
N GLY A 112 -5.10 0.91 2.45
CA GLY A 112 -6.47 1.05 2.92
C GLY A 112 -6.78 0.21 4.17
N THR A 113 -6.39 -1.06 4.16
CA THR A 113 -6.62 -1.98 5.29
C THR A 113 -5.82 -1.60 6.53
N ILE A 114 -4.52 -1.32 6.38
CA ILE A 114 -3.67 -0.87 7.48
C ILE A 114 -4.10 0.51 7.96
N GLY A 115 -4.39 1.45 7.05
CA GLY A 115 -4.88 2.78 7.39
C GLY A 115 -6.19 2.75 8.17
N GLY A 116 -7.13 1.90 7.77
CA GLY A 116 -8.40 1.70 8.50
C GLY A 116 -8.20 1.13 9.90
N ALA A 117 -7.36 0.10 10.05
CA ALA A 117 -7.04 -0.50 11.34
C ALA A 117 -6.31 0.50 12.27
N ALA A 118 -5.37 1.28 11.73
CA ALA A 118 -4.67 2.33 12.45
C ALA A 118 -5.64 3.45 12.88
N ALA A 119 -6.55 3.88 11.99
CA ALA A 119 -7.57 4.87 12.31
C ALA A 119 -8.46 4.44 13.47
N ALA A 120 -8.95 3.20 13.47
CA ALA A 120 -9.75 2.66 14.56
C ALA A 120 -8.98 2.61 15.89
N THR A 121 -7.71 2.21 15.83
CA THR A 121 -6.83 2.14 17.02
C THR A 121 -6.60 3.54 17.61
N ILE A 122 -6.29 4.52 16.76
CA ILE A 122 -6.11 5.93 17.17
C ILE A 122 -7.39 6.48 17.77
N ALA A 123 -8.54 6.16 17.18
CA ALA A 123 -9.83 6.63 17.65
C ALA A 123 -10.14 6.16 19.08
N VAL A 124 -9.88 4.89 19.37
CA VAL A 124 -10.03 4.34 20.73
C VAL A 124 -9.12 5.06 21.72
N GLN A 125 -7.86 5.34 21.36
CA GLN A 125 -6.95 6.08 22.23
C GLN A 125 -7.42 7.52 22.48
N VAL A 126 -7.92 8.21 21.44
CA VAL A 126 -8.48 9.56 21.55
C VAL A 126 -9.74 9.57 22.41
N ALA A 127 -10.60 8.55 22.28
CA ALA A 127 -11.80 8.39 23.10
C ALA A 127 -11.47 8.27 24.58
N LEU A 128 -10.48 7.45 24.90
CA LEU A 128 -10.02 7.23 26.28
C LEU A 128 -9.40 8.50 26.87
N TRP A 129 -8.72 9.30 26.05
CA TRP A 129 -8.15 10.59 26.47
C TRP A 129 -9.21 11.68 26.70
N LEU A 130 -10.23 11.78 25.83
CA LEU A 130 -11.30 12.79 25.93
C LEU A 130 -12.39 12.43 26.95
N GLY A 131 -12.65 11.13 27.13
CA GLY A 131 -13.84 10.60 27.80
C GLY A 131 -13.68 10.28 29.29
N GLY A 132 -12.60 10.73 29.95
CA GLY A 132 -12.24 10.42 31.34
C GLY A 132 -13.42 10.05 32.24
N ASP A 133 -13.40 8.80 32.75
CA ASP A 133 -14.34 8.15 33.68
C ASP A 133 -15.85 8.24 33.40
N ARG A 134 -16.30 8.79 32.26
CA ARG A 134 -17.73 8.88 31.90
C ARG A 134 -18.18 7.76 30.98
N GLY A 135 -18.16 6.52 31.50
CA GLY A 135 -18.92 5.38 30.99
C GLY A 135 -18.53 4.83 29.60
N PRO A 136 -18.42 3.50 29.42
CA PRO A 136 -18.07 2.88 28.14
C PRO A 136 -19.30 2.86 27.21
N GLY A 137 -19.22 3.54 26.06
CA GLY A 137 -20.23 3.39 25.01
C GLY A 137 -20.21 4.52 24.00
N ALA A 138 -20.94 5.60 24.27
CA ALA A 138 -21.27 6.61 23.26
C ALA A 138 -20.05 7.38 22.72
N TRP A 139 -19.13 7.83 23.58
CA TRP A 139 -17.97 8.62 23.12
C TRP A 139 -16.91 7.80 22.41
N GLN A 140 -16.79 6.52 22.74
CA GLN A 140 -15.88 5.60 22.05
C GLN A 140 -16.40 5.23 20.66
N GLU A 141 -17.70 5.00 20.53
CA GLU A 141 -18.33 4.76 19.23
C GLU A 141 -18.26 6.00 18.34
N LEU A 142 -18.61 7.18 18.87
CA LEU A 142 -18.59 8.42 18.10
C LEU A 142 -17.19 8.77 17.59
N SER A 143 -16.16 8.69 18.45
CA SER A 143 -14.78 8.97 18.06
C SER A 143 -14.27 8.01 16.99
N THR A 144 -14.63 6.72 17.08
CA THR A 144 -14.29 5.71 16.07
C THR A 144 -14.96 5.99 14.73
N ILE A 145 -16.27 6.30 14.74
CA ILE A 145 -17.01 6.67 13.53
C ILE A 145 -16.40 7.91 12.87
N VAL A 146 -16.11 8.94 13.67
CA VAL A 146 -15.52 10.19 13.16
C VAL A 146 -14.12 9.94 12.61
N ALA A 147 -13.25 9.23 13.32
CA ALA A 147 -11.90 8.96 12.87
C ALA A 147 -11.86 8.12 11.59
N VAL A 148 -12.62 7.02 11.53
CA VAL A 148 -12.68 6.16 10.34
C VAL A 148 -13.32 6.92 9.18
N GLY A 149 -14.37 7.70 9.42
CA GLY A 149 -15.00 8.54 8.40
C GLY A 149 -14.07 9.64 7.86
N LEU A 150 -13.28 10.28 8.72
CA LEU A 150 -12.27 11.26 8.31
C LEU A 150 -11.18 10.61 7.46
N VAL A 151 -10.67 9.45 7.87
CA VAL A 151 -9.65 8.73 7.10
C VAL A 151 -10.20 8.25 5.77
N ALA A 152 -11.42 7.71 5.75
CA ALA A 152 -12.08 7.28 4.52
C ALA A 152 -12.30 8.47 3.56
N SER A 153 -12.82 9.59 4.05
CA SER A 153 -13.04 10.79 3.23
C SER A 153 -11.72 11.38 2.71
N LEU A 154 -10.67 11.43 3.54
CA LEU A 154 -9.34 11.87 3.12
C LEU A 154 -8.73 10.94 2.07
N THR A 155 -8.91 9.63 2.23
CA THR A 155 -8.39 8.64 1.27
C THR A 155 -9.12 8.74 -0.06
N ILE A 156 -10.46 8.75 -0.06
CA ILE A 156 -11.27 8.81 -1.27
C ILE A 156 -11.12 10.17 -1.96
N GLY A 157 -11.17 11.27 -1.20
CA GLY A 157 -10.96 12.62 -1.71
C GLY A 157 -9.54 12.82 -2.24
N GLY A 158 -8.54 12.34 -1.52
CA GLY A 158 -7.14 12.37 -1.94
C GLY A 158 -6.91 11.61 -3.24
N LYS A 159 -7.48 10.41 -3.38
CA LYS A 159 -7.44 9.64 -4.64
C LYS A 159 -8.10 10.40 -5.78
N ALA A 160 -9.27 11.00 -5.57
CA ALA A 160 -9.95 11.77 -6.61
C ALA A 160 -9.09 12.95 -7.11
N LEU A 161 -8.49 13.71 -6.18
CA LEU A 161 -7.58 14.82 -6.51
C LEU A 161 -6.31 14.31 -7.22
N GLY A 162 -5.72 13.22 -6.73
CA GLY A 162 -4.53 12.60 -7.33
C GLY A 162 -4.78 12.15 -8.77
N LYS A 163 -5.93 11.53 -9.04
CA LYS A 163 -6.34 11.11 -10.39
C LYS A 163 -6.50 12.29 -11.34
N GLU A 164 -7.12 13.38 -10.89
CA GLU A 164 -7.23 14.60 -11.71
C GLU A 164 -5.85 15.15 -12.11
N ILE A 165 -4.90 15.17 -11.18
CA ILE A 165 -3.52 15.60 -11.46
C ILE A 165 -2.83 14.62 -12.43
N ALA A 166 -3.00 13.30 -12.21
CA ALA A 166 -2.45 12.26 -13.07
C ALA A 166 -2.97 12.37 -14.51
N LEU A 167 -4.25 12.70 -14.70
CA LEU A 167 -4.87 12.82 -16.02
C LEU A 167 -4.51 14.13 -16.73
N ARG A 168 -4.28 15.22 -15.99
CA ARG A 168 -3.88 16.52 -16.59
C ARG A 168 -2.45 16.51 -17.11
N ARG A 169 -1.52 15.83 -16.43
CA ARG A 169 -0.10 15.77 -16.81
C ARG A 169 0.50 14.36 -16.58
N PRO A 170 0.00 13.33 -17.27
CA PRO A 170 0.42 11.95 -17.04
C PRO A 170 1.92 11.77 -17.30
N GLY A 171 2.42 12.36 -18.39
CA GLY A 171 3.84 12.29 -18.74
C GLY A 171 4.79 12.94 -17.73
N ASP A 172 4.34 13.91 -16.93
CA ASP A 172 5.20 14.52 -15.91
C ASP A 172 5.26 13.68 -14.64
N VAL A 173 4.13 13.09 -14.24
CA VAL A 173 4.07 12.16 -13.10
C VAL A 173 4.91 10.92 -13.37
N VAL A 174 4.74 10.30 -14.54
CA VAL A 174 5.51 9.11 -14.92
C VAL A 174 7.00 9.45 -15.05
N TRP A 175 7.35 10.63 -15.57
CA TRP A 175 8.74 11.05 -15.65
C TRP A 175 9.37 11.31 -14.28
N PHE A 176 8.63 11.93 -13.36
CA PHE A 176 9.07 12.12 -11.99
C PHE A 176 9.37 10.79 -11.31
N VAL A 177 8.47 9.80 -11.42
CA VAL A 177 8.70 8.46 -10.86
C VAL A 177 9.82 7.73 -11.57
N GLY A 178 9.93 7.84 -12.89
CA GLY A 178 11.06 7.29 -13.64
C GLY A 178 12.40 7.88 -13.20
N ARG A 179 12.45 9.17 -12.86
CA ARG A 179 13.65 9.82 -12.32
C ARG A 179 13.95 9.36 -10.89
N LEU A 180 12.94 9.17 -10.07
CA LEU A 180 13.09 8.64 -8.72
C LEU A 180 13.67 7.21 -8.76
N LEU A 181 13.17 6.36 -9.67
CA LEU A 181 13.68 5.01 -9.88
C LEU A 181 15.13 5.00 -10.41
N ASP A 182 15.48 5.87 -11.37
CA ASP A 182 16.86 6.01 -11.85
C ASP A 182 17.81 6.48 -10.74
N TRP A 183 17.36 7.41 -9.89
CA TRP A 183 18.13 7.83 -8.72
C TRP A 183 18.28 6.69 -7.69
N PHE A 184 17.22 5.92 -7.44
CA PHE A 184 17.26 4.79 -6.53
C PHE A 184 18.18 3.68 -7.03
N GLU A 185 18.12 3.31 -8.32
CA GLU A 185 19.01 2.33 -8.95
C GLU A 185 20.48 2.80 -8.90
N ARG A 186 20.76 4.08 -9.12
CA ARG A 186 22.11 4.64 -8.98
C ARG A 186 22.64 4.62 -7.55
N THR A 187 21.75 4.78 -6.58
CA THR A 187 22.12 4.82 -5.15
C THR A 187 22.27 3.42 -4.55
N THR A 188 21.43 2.46 -4.97
CA THR A 188 21.42 1.09 -4.44
C THR A 188 22.19 0.07 -5.28
N GLY A 189 22.54 0.39 -6.53
CA GLY A 189 23.27 -0.51 -7.43
C GLY A 189 22.45 -1.71 -7.94
N LEU A 190 21.20 -1.85 -7.53
CA LEU A 190 20.28 -2.90 -7.98
C LEU A 190 19.73 -2.53 -9.36
N THR A 191 20.12 -3.29 -10.37
CA THR A 191 19.67 -3.08 -11.76
C THR A 191 18.23 -3.55 -11.93
N VAL A 192 17.26 -2.64 -11.75
CA VAL A 192 15.83 -2.91 -11.93
C VAL A 192 15.47 -3.04 -13.41
N VAL A 193 16.22 -2.39 -14.31
CA VAL A 193 15.96 -2.43 -15.75
C VAL A 193 17.04 -3.23 -16.49
N PRO A 194 16.71 -4.35 -17.17
CA PRO A 194 17.69 -5.15 -17.89
C PRO A 194 18.40 -4.32 -18.96
N ARG A 195 19.72 -4.17 -18.81
CA ARG A 195 20.60 -3.34 -19.65
C ARG A 195 20.67 -3.96 -21.03
N ASN A 196 19.84 -3.48 -21.97
CA ASN A 196 19.91 -3.96 -23.34
C ASN A 196 21.26 -3.54 -23.94
N ARG A 197 22.12 -4.54 -24.17
CA ARG A 197 23.49 -4.39 -24.67
C ARG A 197 23.51 -4.84 -26.13
N SER A 198 23.06 -4.01 -27.06
CA SER A 198 23.49 -3.94 -28.48
C SER A 198 22.71 -2.80 -29.16
N ARG A 199 23.27 -2.00 -30.08
CA ARG A 199 24.25 -2.30 -31.12
C ARG A 199 25.30 -1.17 -31.22
N ARG A 200 26.57 -1.58 -31.37
CA ARG A 200 27.60 -0.83 -32.07
C ARG A 200 27.29 -0.83 -33.55
#